data_AF-R0KTB7-F1
#
_entry.id   AF-R0KTB7-F1
#
_cell.length_a   1.000
_cell.length_b   1.000
_cell.length_c   1.000
_cell.angle_alpha   90.00
_cell.angle_beta   90.00
_cell.angle_gamma   90.00
#
_symmetry.space_group_name_H-M   'P 1'
#
loop_
_entity.id
_entity.type
_entity.pdbx_description
1 polymer ?
#
loop_
_entity_poly.entity_id
_entity_poly.type
_entity_poly.pdbx_seq_one_letter_code
_entity_poly.pdbx_strand_id
1 'polypeptide(L)'
;MQILKIPYSLVAASSSASTNDLTDSSHPESPSHSFNTVRHTLSEILPVVPENPPSFTHCASPTWKPYNYTFWHALIARSQGLQESQHHIIQLPGLLYQDLTRCYSSWLSSSRIRETSMREALETLASTRAGKDLAVLLDGRRKWFIRLDQMSPKDSAMRGALPASTPHQMLQMLCSSNRAYTCLLHEKEDAEAEGRDMSFKLVLNVWRDDMNTSREFRVFVPPPGATSTTSDATMDVAGVAQRLQDFKISFTFDVALQQDGSVQLVELNPFGATSGCGPCLFNWVRDGKMLYGLDEAKFAVTVA
;
A
#
# COMPACT_ATOMS: atom_id res chain seq x y z
N MET A 1 -1.21 22.57 14.94
CA MET A 1 -1.21 21.85 13.64
C MET A 1 -1.78 22.77 12.56
N GLN A 2 -0.97 23.14 11.57
CA GLN A 2 -1.40 23.99 10.45
C GLN A 2 -2.24 23.18 9.46
N ILE A 3 -3.35 23.75 8.97
CA ILE A 3 -4.19 23.13 7.92
C ILE A 3 -3.88 23.77 6.57
N LEU A 4 -3.47 22.95 5.60
CA LEU A 4 -3.26 23.32 4.21
C LEU A 4 -4.51 22.97 3.40
N LYS A 5 -5.14 23.97 2.80
CA LYS A 5 -6.27 23.80 1.89
C LYS A 5 -5.77 23.94 0.47
N ILE A 6 -5.84 22.86 -0.30
CA ILE A 6 -5.30 22.79 -1.67
C ILE A 6 -6.48 22.70 -2.65
N PRO A 7 -6.64 23.63 -3.59
CA PRO A 7 -7.66 23.52 -4.62
C PRO A 7 -7.53 22.21 -5.40
N TYR A 8 -8.64 21.47 -5.55
CA TYR A 8 -8.64 20.20 -6.26
C TYR A 8 -8.17 20.35 -7.72
N SER A 9 -8.43 21.51 -8.34
CA SER A 9 -7.94 21.84 -9.68
C SER A 9 -6.42 21.73 -9.84
N LEU A 10 -5.64 22.07 -8.81
CA LEU A 10 -4.18 21.94 -8.84
C LEU A 10 -3.74 20.46 -8.80
N VAL A 11 -4.42 19.65 -7.99
CA VAL A 11 -4.15 18.21 -7.89
C VAL A 11 -4.55 17.49 -9.18
N ALA A 12 -5.70 17.85 -9.75
CA ALA A 12 -6.17 17.31 -11.02
C ALA A 12 -5.21 17.64 -12.17
N ALA A 13 -4.73 18.89 -12.26
CA ALA A 13 -3.76 19.33 -13.26
C ALA A 13 -2.44 18.55 -13.17
N SER A 14 -1.94 18.32 -11.95
CA SER A 14 -0.73 17.51 -11.72
C SER A 14 -0.92 16.05 -12.16
N SER A 15 -2.10 15.48 -11.94
CA SER A 15 -2.39 14.08 -12.28
C SER A 15 -2.49 13.86 -13.80
N SER A 16 -2.98 14.85 -14.54
CA SER A 16 -3.04 14.82 -16.01
C SER A 16 -1.68 15.04 -16.68
N ALA A 17 -0.72 15.70 -16.02
CA ALA A 17 0.63 15.87 -16.53
C ALA A 17 1.50 14.62 -16.35
N SER A 18 1.27 13.84 -15.28
CA SER A 18 2.07 12.64 -14.95
C SER A 18 1.90 11.44 -15.89
N THR A 19 0.98 11.46 -16.85
CA THR A 19 0.86 10.39 -17.86
C THR A 19 1.92 10.46 -18.97
N ASN A 20 2.67 11.57 -19.08
CA ASN A 20 3.71 11.75 -20.11
C ASN A 20 5.14 11.90 -19.57
N ASP A 21 5.35 12.09 -18.26
CA ASP A 21 6.68 12.37 -17.72
C ASP A 21 7.19 11.28 -16.77
N LEU A 22 7.91 10.32 -17.36
CA LEU A 22 8.99 9.59 -16.68
C LEU A 22 10.24 10.48 -16.48
N THR A 23 10.13 11.79 -16.74
CA THR A 23 11.23 12.73 -16.99
C THR A 23 11.15 14.05 -16.21
N ASP A 24 10.39 14.13 -15.12
CA ASP A 24 10.41 15.30 -14.22
C ASP A 24 11.62 15.29 -13.24
N SER A 25 12.74 14.73 -13.69
CA SER A 25 14.02 14.65 -12.98
C SER A 25 15.11 15.55 -13.60
N SER A 26 14.78 16.35 -14.61
CA SER A 26 15.77 17.04 -15.45
C SER A 26 15.94 18.54 -15.20
N HIS A 27 15.16 19.18 -14.31
CA HIS A 27 15.30 20.61 -14.03
C HIS A 27 15.35 20.96 -12.53
N PRO A 28 16.55 21.18 -11.94
CA PRO A 28 16.72 21.50 -10.52
C PRO A 28 16.30 22.92 -10.12
N GLU A 29 15.89 23.78 -11.06
CA GLU A 29 15.64 25.22 -10.80
C GLU A 29 14.16 25.60 -10.72
N SER A 30 13.23 24.65 -10.77
CA SER A 30 11.82 24.90 -10.48
C SER A 30 11.27 23.78 -9.60
N PRO A 31 10.87 24.04 -8.35
CA PRO A 31 10.26 23.02 -7.53
C PRO A 31 9.00 22.55 -8.23
N SER A 32 9.01 21.29 -8.68
CA SER A 32 7.82 20.68 -9.27
C SER A 32 6.65 20.84 -8.29
N HIS A 33 5.58 21.49 -8.75
CA HIS A 33 4.32 21.59 -8.02
C HIS A 33 3.55 20.26 -8.00
N SER A 34 4.18 19.17 -8.49
CA SER A 34 3.55 17.87 -8.59
C SER A 34 3.19 17.28 -7.24
N PHE A 35 1.99 16.72 -7.19
CA PHE A 35 1.47 15.98 -6.05
C PHE A 35 1.68 14.49 -6.26
N ASN A 36 1.79 13.76 -5.15
CA ASN A 36 1.91 12.30 -5.14
C ASN A 36 3.11 11.77 -5.95
N THR A 37 4.22 12.51 -5.98
CA THR A 37 5.47 12.07 -6.62
C THR A 37 5.97 10.78 -5.99
N VAL A 38 6.09 9.73 -6.79
CA VAL A 38 6.63 8.45 -6.34
C VAL A 38 8.12 8.38 -6.65
N ARG A 39 8.92 7.89 -5.69
CA ARG A 39 10.36 7.57 -5.84
C ARG A 39 11.24 8.76 -6.24
N HIS A 40 11.75 9.45 -5.23
CA HIS A 40 12.87 10.38 -5.38
C HIS A 40 14.21 9.66 -5.25
N THR A 41 15.25 10.23 -5.87
CA THR A 41 16.61 9.72 -5.73
C THR A 41 17.21 10.11 -4.38
N LEU A 42 18.20 9.34 -3.92
CA LEU A 42 18.93 9.69 -2.70
C LEU A 42 19.57 11.09 -2.81
N SER A 43 20.13 11.43 -3.98
CA SER A 43 20.71 12.74 -4.25
C SER A 43 19.73 13.91 -4.15
N GLU A 44 18.44 13.68 -4.41
CA GLU A 44 17.41 14.72 -4.30
C GLU A 44 17.02 15.01 -2.85
N ILE A 45 16.94 13.96 -2.01
CA ILE A 45 16.48 14.11 -0.62
C ILE A 45 17.61 14.47 0.35
N LEU A 46 18.84 14.03 0.10
CA LEU A 46 19.99 14.26 0.99
C LEU A 46 20.23 15.74 1.35
N PRO A 47 20.13 16.72 0.42
CA PRO A 47 20.31 18.13 0.76
C PRO A 47 19.23 18.68 1.69
N VAL A 48 18.03 18.08 1.69
CA VAL A 48 16.89 18.54 2.48
C VAL A 48 16.83 17.83 3.83
N VAL A 49 17.06 16.52 3.82
CA VAL A 49 17.07 15.65 5.00
C VAL A 49 18.39 14.87 5.01
N PRO A 50 19.45 15.44 5.60
CA PRO A 50 20.74 14.77 5.70
C PRO A 50 20.66 13.50 6.52
N GLU A 51 21.46 12.51 6.16
CA GLU A 51 21.67 11.32 7.00
C GLU A 51 22.52 11.69 8.23
N ASN A 52 22.30 10.97 9.32
CA ASN A 52 23.11 11.07 10.53
C ASN A 52 23.34 9.66 11.11
N PRO A 53 24.23 8.86 10.51
CA PRO A 53 24.50 7.51 10.98
C PRO A 53 25.11 7.50 12.39
N PRO A 54 24.77 6.52 13.26
CA PRO A 54 23.89 5.39 12.99
C PRO A 54 22.39 5.68 13.22
N SER A 55 22.04 6.90 13.63
CA SER A 55 20.68 7.27 14.04
C SER A 55 19.69 7.30 12.88
N PHE A 56 20.12 7.75 11.70
CA PHE A 56 19.25 7.85 10.53
C PHE A 56 20.02 7.69 9.22
N THR A 57 19.53 6.80 8.35
CA THR A 57 19.90 6.65 6.94
C THR A 57 18.64 6.49 6.10
N HIS A 58 18.68 6.98 4.86
CA HIS A 58 17.58 6.75 3.92
C HIS A 58 17.62 5.29 3.45
N CYS A 59 16.50 4.60 3.57
CA CYS A 59 16.40 3.22 3.12
C CYS A 59 15.95 3.16 1.67
N ALA A 60 16.90 2.90 0.75
CA ALA A 60 16.60 2.78 -0.68
C ALA A 60 15.68 1.58 -1.00
N SER A 61 15.71 0.53 -0.17
CA SER A 61 14.85 -0.64 -0.31
C SER A 61 14.47 -1.17 1.08
N PRO A 62 13.39 -0.64 1.69
CA PRO A 62 12.92 -1.18 2.96
C PRO A 62 12.47 -2.63 2.76
N THR A 63 12.79 -3.49 3.73
CA THR A 63 12.21 -4.83 3.74
C THR A 63 10.69 -4.70 3.81
N TRP A 64 9.95 -5.41 2.96
CA TRP A 64 8.49 -5.29 2.91
C TRP A 64 7.81 -5.96 4.11
N LYS A 65 8.46 -6.96 4.70
CA LYS A 65 7.90 -7.81 5.76
C LYS A 65 7.28 -7.05 6.92
N PRO A 66 7.88 -5.99 7.50
CA PRO A 66 7.25 -5.26 8.61
C PRO A 66 5.94 -4.55 8.23
N TYR A 67 5.73 -4.31 6.93
CA TYR A 67 4.55 -3.63 6.39
C TYR A 67 3.53 -4.62 5.80
N ASN A 68 3.80 -5.93 5.84
CA ASN A 68 2.87 -6.93 5.36
C ASN A 68 1.55 -6.82 6.12
N TYR A 69 0.46 -6.71 5.37
CA TYR A 69 -0.88 -6.47 5.89
C TYR A 69 -1.30 -7.51 6.94
N THR A 70 -0.92 -8.77 6.74
CA THR A 70 -1.30 -9.89 7.61
C THR A 70 -0.69 -9.80 9.00
N PHE A 71 0.44 -9.10 9.20
CA PHE A 71 0.93 -8.81 10.55
C PHE A 71 0.00 -7.86 11.31
N TRP A 72 -0.63 -6.93 10.60
CA TRP A 72 -1.48 -5.88 11.16
C TRP A 72 -2.98 -6.20 11.05
N HIS A 73 -3.35 -7.28 10.36
CA HIS A 73 -4.73 -7.57 10.01
C HIS A 73 -5.64 -7.68 11.22
N ALA A 74 -5.19 -8.30 12.31
CA ALA A 74 -5.98 -8.40 13.54
C ALA A 74 -6.30 -7.02 14.16
N LEU A 75 -5.36 -6.08 14.09
CA LEU A 75 -5.57 -4.71 14.55
C LEU A 75 -6.49 -3.95 13.60
N ILE A 76 -6.26 -4.09 12.29
CA ILE A 76 -7.07 -3.46 11.24
C ILE A 76 -8.53 -3.93 11.34
N ALA A 77 -8.77 -5.24 11.35
CA ALA A 77 -10.10 -5.83 11.47
C ALA A 77 -10.82 -5.37 12.74
N ARG A 78 -10.12 -5.36 13.88
CA ARG A 78 -10.67 -4.86 15.15
C ARG A 78 -11.04 -3.38 15.07
N SER A 79 -10.17 -2.54 14.51
CA SER A 79 -10.44 -1.11 14.36
C SER A 79 -11.65 -0.83 13.46
N GLN A 80 -11.90 -1.72 12.49
CA GLN A 80 -13.03 -1.63 11.56
C GLN A 80 -14.30 -2.32 12.08
N GLY A 81 -14.26 -2.92 13.28
CA GLY A 81 -15.38 -3.66 13.87
C GLY A 81 -15.75 -4.94 13.12
N LEU A 82 -14.83 -5.50 12.34
CA LEU A 82 -15.07 -6.72 11.58
C LEU A 82 -15.19 -7.91 12.54
N GLN A 83 -16.24 -8.71 12.34
CA GLN A 83 -16.42 -9.98 13.02
C GLN A 83 -15.54 -11.06 12.38
N GLU A 84 -15.28 -12.16 13.10
CA GLU A 84 -14.43 -13.26 12.63
C GLU A 84 -14.91 -13.87 11.30
N SER A 85 -16.23 -13.87 11.03
CA SER A 85 -16.80 -14.34 9.77
C SER A 85 -16.63 -13.36 8.59
N GLN A 86 -16.22 -12.12 8.87
CA GLN A 86 -16.14 -11.01 7.91
C GLN A 86 -14.71 -10.71 7.45
N HIS A 87 -13.71 -11.44 7.94
CA HIS A 87 -12.33 -11.32 7.46
C HIS A 87 -11.62 -12.67 7.45
N HIS A 88 -10.86 -12.96 6.40
CA HIS A 88 -10.19 -14.23 6.19
C HIS A 88 -8.78 -14.01 5.65
N ILE A 89 -7.84 -14.87 6.07
CA ILE A 89 -6.53 -14.99 5.44
C ILE A 89 -6.42 -16.42 4.92
N ILE A 90 -6.30 -16.56 3.59
CA ILE A 90 -6.14 -17.84 2.92
C ILE A 90 -4.72 -17.94 2.38
N GLN A 91 -4.01 -19.00 2.74
CA GLN A 91 -2.68 -19.28 2.20
C GLN A 91 -2.81 -20.03 0.88
N LEU A 92 -2.40 -19.37 -0.21
CA LEU A 92 -2.38 -19.92 -1.55
C LEU A 92 -1.03 -20.62 -1.82
N PRO A 93 -1.05 -21.81 -2.44
CA PRO A 93 0.17 -22.55 -2.72
C PRO A 93 0.95 -21.93 -3.89
N GLY A 94 2.28 -22.00 -3.82
CA GLY A 94 3.19 -21.48 -4.84
C GLY A 94 3.02 -22.11 -6.22
N LEU A 95 2.38 -23.28 -6.35
CA LEU A 95 2.05 -23.88 -7.64
C LEU A 95 1.19 -22.97 -8.53
N LEU A 96 0.38 -22.07 -7.92
CA LEU A 96 -0.42 -21.10 -8.67
C LEU A 96 0.43 -19.98 -9.30
N TYR A 97 1.66 -19.76 -8.84
CA TYR A 97 2.52 -18.68 -9.30
C TYR A 97 2.71 -18.68 -10.82
N GLN A 98 2.99 -19.85 -11.41
CA GLN A 98 3.22 -19.95 -12.85
C GLN A 98 1.96 -19.62 -13.66
N ASP A 99 0.79 -20.09 -13.21
CA ASP A 99 -0.48 -19.84 -13.88
C ASP A 99 -0.87 -18.35 -13.79
N LEU A 100 -0.73 -17.75 -12.61
CA LEU A 100 -1.01 -16.32 -12.38
C LEU A 100 -0.09 -15.43 -13.22
N THR A 101 1.22 -15.73 -13.25
CA THR A 101 2.19 -14.95 -14.02
C THR A 101 1.98 -15.09 -15.53
N ARG A 102 1.64 -16.29 -16.03
CA ARG A 102 1.24 -16.49 -17.43
C ARG A 102 0.01 -15.68 -17.80
N CYS A 103 -1.01 -15.68 -16.95
CA CYS A 103 -2.21 -14.87 -17.15
C CYS A 103 -1.87 -13.37 -17.19
N TYR A 104 -1.00 -12.91 -16.29
CA TYR A 104 -0.52 -11.53 -16.27
C TYR A 104 0.29 -11.17 -17.52
N SER A 105 1.18 -12.04 -18.01
CA SER A 105 1.90 -11.80 -19.27
C SER A 105 0.95 -11.68 -20.47
N SER A 106 -0.13 -12.48 -20.50
CA SER A 106 -1.20 -12.34 -21.51
C SER A 106 -1.89 -10.98 -21.40
N TRP A 107 -2.28 -10.59 -20.17
CA TRP A 107 -2.89 -9.29 -19.91
C TRP A 107 -1.99 -8.14 -20.35
N LEU A 108 -0.72 -8.14 -19.94
CA LEU A 108 0.25 -7.09 -20.25
C LEU A 108 0.46 -6.92 -21.76
N SER A 109 0.49 -8.03 -22.51
CA SER A 109 0.76 -8.00 -23.96
C SER A 109 -0.47 -7.68 -24.81
N SER A 110 -1.68 -7.98 -24.34
CA SER A 110 -2.88 -7.92 -25.18
C SER A 110 -4.09 -7.20 -24.56
N SER A 111 -3.95 -6.71 -23.33
CA SER A 111 -5.08 -6.22 -22.50
C SER A 111 -6.22 -7.23 -22.40
N ARG A 112 -5.91 -8.53 -22.51
CA ARG A 112 -6.84 -9.65 -22.40
C ARG A 112 -6.13 -10.84 -21.75
N ILE A 113 -6.82 -11.51 -20.83
CA ILE A 113 -6.35 -12.79 -20.31
C ILE A 113 -6.89 -13.89 -21.23
N ARG A 114 -6.02 -14.79 -21.69
CA ARG A 114 -6.45 -15.95 -22.48
C ARG A 114 -7.35 -16.84 -21.64
N GLU A 115 -8.53 -17.18 -22.18
CA GLU A 115 -9.52 -18.05 -21.52
C GLU A 115 -8.95 -19.41 -21.12
N THR A 116 -8.06 -19.99 -21.95
CA THR A 116 -7.40 -21.26 -21.62
C THR A 116 -6.52 -21.13 -20.38
N SER A 117 -5.71 -20.07 -20.29
CA SER A 117 -4.84 -19.82 -19.13
C SER A 117 -5.65 -19.51 -17.87
N MET A 118 -6.75 -18.75 -17.98
CA MET A 118 -7.66 -18.50 -16.86
C MET A 118 -8.30 -19.79 -16.36
N ARG A 119 -8.75 -20.66 -17.28
CA ARG A 119 -9.34 -21.95 -16.94
C ARG A 119 -8.36 -22.87 -16.24
N GLU A 120 -7.13 -22.97 -16.76
CA GLU A 120 -6.05 -23.73 -16.12
C GLU A 120 -5.81 -23.23 -14.70
N ALA A 121 -5.67 -21.91 -14.50
CA ALA A 121 -5.50 -21.32 -13.16
C ALA A 121 -6.68 -21.63 -12.20
N LEU A 122 -7.91 -21.63 -12.71
CA LEU A 122 -9.11 -21.98 -11.95
C LEU A 122 -9.15 -23.46 -11.57
N GLU A 123 -8.83 -24.36 -12.49
CA GLU A 123 -8.76 -25.80 -12.26
C GLU A 123 -7.67 -26.13 -11.25
N THR A 124 -6.49 -25.54 -11.42
CA THR A 124 -5.39 -25.60 -10.48
C THR A 124 -5.86 -25.15 -9.10
N LEU A 125 -6.47 -23.96 -8.98
CA LEU A 125 -6.96 -23.44 -7.70
C LEU A 125 -7.98 -24.39 -7.06
N ALA A 126 -8.99 -24.82 -7.81
CA ALA A 126 -10.07 -25.69 -7.33
C ALA A 126 -9.59 -27.07 -6.84
N SER A 127 -8.46 -27.55 -7.37
CA SER A 127 -7.84 -28.81 -6.91
C SER A 127 -7.22 -28.72 -5.51
N THR A 128 -6.94 -27.49 -5.03
CA THR A 128 -6.25 -27.25 -3.75
C THR A 128 -7.23 -27.14 -2.57
N ARG A 129 -6.73 -27.33 -1.34
CA ARG A 129 -7.52 -27.04 -0.12
C ARG A 129 -7.94 -25.57 -0.06
N ALA A 130 -7.01 -24.66 -0.36
CA ALA A 130 -7.27 -23.22 -0.35
C ALA A 130 -8.36 -22.81 -1.35
N GLY A 131 -8.40 -23.43 -2.54
CA GLY A 131 -9.47 -23.20 -3.52
C GLY A 131 -10.84 -23.69 -3.06
N LYS A 132 -10.90 -24.82 -2.34
CA LYS A 132 -12.15 -25.31 -1.73
C LYS A 132 -12.65 -24.34 -0.65
N ASP A 133 -11.76 -23.84 0.19
CA ASP A 133 -12.11 -22.84 1.22
C ASP A 133 -12.60 -21.53 0.56
N LEU A 134 -11.91 -21.08 -0.49
CA LEU A 134 -12.31 -19.90 -1.26
C LEU A 134 -13.64 -20.06 -1.98
N ALA A 135 -13.98 -21.25 -2.48
CA ALA A 135 -15.26 -21.50 -3.13
C ALA A 135 -16.45 -21.32 -2.15
N VAL A 136 -16.25 -21.55 -0.86
CA VAL A 136 -17.27 -21.29 0.18
C VAL A 136 -17.41 -19.79 0.46
N LEU A 137 -16.32 -19.04 0.41
CA LEU A 137 -16.31 -17.60 0.67
C LEU A 137 -16.81 -16.78 -0.54
N LEU A 138 -16.32 -17.12 -1.73
CA LEU A 138 -16.61 -16.48 -3.02
C LEU A 138 -17.77 -17.21 -3.73
N ASP A 139 -18.92 -17.27 -3.06
CA ASP A 139 -20.13 -17.99 -3.48
C ASP A 139 -21.02 -17.22 -4.46
N GLY A 140 -20.59 -16.04 -4.92
CA GLY A 140 -21.36 -15.12 -5.75
C GLY A 140 -22.40 -14.29 -4.99
N ARG A 141 -22.60 -14.53 -3.69
CA ARG A 141 -23.56 -13.78 -2.85
C ARG A 141 -22.86 -12.70 -2.05
N ARG A 142 -21.75 -13.05 -1.40
CA ARG A 142 -20.96 -12.12 -0.60
C ARG A 142 -19.93 -11.41 -1.47
N LYS A 143 -19.78 -10.11 -1.21
CA LYS A 143 -18.79 -9.25 -1.84
C LYS A 143 -17.58 -9.12 -0.92
N TRP A 144 -16.39 -9.20 -1.48
CA TRP A 144 -15.13 -9.17 -0.75
C TRP A 144 -14.17 -8.14 -1.34
N PHE A 145 -13.56 -7.34 -0.47
CA PHE A 145 -12.31 -6.67 -0.78
C PHE A 145 -11.18 -7.70 -0.68
N ILE A 146 -10.41 -7.86 -1.75
CA ILE A 146 -9.28 -8.79 -1.79
C ILE A 146 -7.95 -8.03 -1.86
N ARG A 147 -6.92 -8.58 -1.23
CA ARG A 147 -5.54 -8.10 -1.38
C ARG A 147 -4.52 -9.21 -1.15
N LEU A 148 -3.32 -8.99 -1.68
CA LEU A 148 -2.14 -9.71 -1.22
C LEU A 148 -1.51 -8.97 -0.04
N ASP A 149 -0.52 -9.61 0.58
CA ASP A 149 0.07 -9.13 1.83
C ASP A 149 0.66 -7.71 1.69
N GLN A 150 1.38 -7.45 0.59
CA GLN A 150 2.01 -6.15 0.36
C GLN A 150 1.04 -5.15 -0.30
N MET A 151 0.18 -5.60 -1.23
CA MET A 151 -0.64 -4.68 -2.03
C MET A 151 -2.02 -5.26 -2.40
N SER A 152 -3.00 -4.38 -2.46
CA SER A 152 -4.30 -4.64 -3.11
C SER A 152 -4.21 -4.45 -4.63
N PRO A 153 -4.93 -5.25 -5.46
CA PRO A 153 -4.92 -5.16 -6.92
C PRO A 153 -5.78 -4.00 -7.47
N LYS A 154 -5.62 -2.79 -6.90
CA LYS A 154 -6.40 -1.58 -7.24
C LYS A 154 -6.24 -1.16 -8.71
N ASP A 155 -5.12 -1.50 -9.32
CA ASP A 155 -4.74 -1.26 -10.72
C ASP A 155 -5.22 -2.35 -11.70
N SER A 156 -6.01 -3.33 -11.22
CA SER A 156 -6.57 -4.37 -12.08
C SER A 156 -7.52 -3.85 -13.16
N ALA A 157 -7.71 -4.63 -14.23
CA ALA A 157 -8.61 -4.33 -15.35
C ALA A 157 -10.06 -4.08 -14.92
N MET A 158 -10.49 -4.76 -13.87
CA MET A 158 -11.84 -4.60 -13.31
C MET A 158 -12.01 -3.27 -12.56
N ARG A 159 -10.96 -2.43 -12.49
CA ARG A 159 -10.77 -1.35 -11.52
C ARG A 159 -10.85 -1.96 -10.11
N GLY A 160 -9.73 -2.10 -9.41
CA GLY A 160 -9.71 -2.77 -8.10
C GLY A 160 -10.39 -2.00 -6.96
N ALA A 161 -11.29 -1.08 -7.29
CA ALA A 161 -12.34 -0.55 -6.46
C ALA A 161 -13.64 -1.37 -6.54
N LEU A 162 -13.68 -2.49 -7.26
CA LEU A 162 -14.80 -3.42 -7.26
C LEU A 162 -14.52 -4.64 -6.37
N PRO A 163 -15.54 -5.16 -5.67
CA PRO A 163 -15.40 -6.39 -4.90
C PRO A 163 -15.31 -7.63 -5.79
N ALA A 164 -14.61 -8.65 -5.28
CA ALA A 164 -14.70 -10.01 -5.81
C ALA A 164 -15.84 -10.75 -5.09
N SER A 165 -16.65 -11.48 -5.85
CA SER A 165 -17.68 -12.38 -5.32
C SER A 165 -17.51 -13.82 -5.78
N THR A 166 -16.68 -14.08 -6.80
CA THR A 166 -16.40 -15.43 -7.33
C THR A 166 -14.89 -15.68 -7.46
N PRO A 167 -14.41 -16.95 -7.47
CA PRO A 167 -13.00 -17.26 -7.71
C PRO A 167 -12.49 -16.73 -9.04
N HIS A 168 -13.33 -16.76 -10.09
CA HIS A 168 -13.01 -16.19 -11.39
C HIS A 168 -12.74 -14.68 -11.30
N GLN A 169 -13.61 -13.92 -10.65
CA GLN A 169 -13.40 -12.47 -10.47
C GLN A 169 -12.13 -12.19 -9.66
N MET A 170 -11.90 -12.94 -8.60
CA MET A 170 -10.68 -12.83 -7.78
C MET A 170 -9.42 -13.07 -8.64
N LEU A 171 -9.37 -14.16 -9.40
CA LEU A 171 -8.23 -14.43 -10.29
C LEU A 171 -8.09 -13.39 -11.38
N GLN A 172 -9.20 -12.93 -11.99
CA GLN A 172 -9.16 -11.85 -12.98
C GLN A 172 -8.55 -10.57 -12.41
N MET A 173 -8.88 -10.19 -11.17
CA MET A 173 -8.28 -9.05 -10.49
C MET A 173 -6.77 -9.24 -10.25
N LEU A 174 -6.36 -10.40 -9.74
CA LEU A 174 -4.94 -10.69 -9.48
C LEU A 174 -4.13 -10.75 -10.78
N CYS A 175 -4.63 -11.45 -11.80
CA CYS A 175 -3.96 -11.66 -13.07
C CYS A 175 -3.93 -10.43 -13.97
N SER A 176 -4.65 -9.35 -13.65
CA SER A 176 -4.63 -8.10 -14.41
C SER A 176 -4.02 -6.92 -13.66
N SER A 177 -3.40 -7.17 -12.50
CA SER A 177 -2.80 -6.15 -11.63
C SER A 177 -1.28 -6.25 -11.63
N ASN A 178 -0.61 -5.15 -11.98
CA ASN A 178 0.84 -5.05 -11.85
C ASN A 178 1.26 -5.10 -10.37
N ARG A 179 0.47 -4.49 -9.47
CA ARG A 179 0.70 -4.57 -8.02
C ARG A 179 0.67 -6.01 -7.51
N ALA A 180 -0.31 -6.81 -7.94
CA ALA A 180 -0.39 -8.22 -7.55
C ALA A 180 0.80 -9.02 -8.12
N TYR A 181 1.15 -8.80 -9.38
CA TYR A 181 2.32 -9.41 -10.00
C TYR A 181 3.61 -9.09 -9.24
N THR A 182 3.84 -7.83 -8.87
CA THR A 182 5.00 -7.43 -8.06
C THR A 182 5.03 -8.11 -6.69
N CYS A 183 3.88 -8.28 -6.02
CA CYS A 183 3.82 -9.03 -4.76
C CYS A 183 4.27 -10.49 -4.96
N LEU A 184 3.87 -11.13 -6.06
CA LEU A 184 4.26 -12.51 -6.37
C LEU A 184 5.75 -12.63 -6.68
N LEU A 185 6.35 -11.65 -7.36
CA LEU A 185 7.79 -11.61 -7.61
C LEU A 185 8.58 -11.48 -6.30
N HIS A 186 8.22 -10.53 -5.44
CA HIS A 186 8.90 -10.35 -4.15
C HIS A 186 8.79 -11.60 -3.28
N GLU A 187 7.61 -12.24 -3.24
CA GLU A 187 7.43 -13.47 -2.47
C GLU A 187 8.26 -14.63 -3.03
N LYS A 188 8.42 -14.71 -4.35
CA LYS A 188 9.31 -15.70 -4.97
C LYS A 188 10.77 -15.46 -4.58
N GLU A 189 11.25 -14.22 -4.68
CA GLU A 189 12.61 -13.85 -4.28
C GLU A 189 12.87 -14.14 -2.79
N ASP A 190 11.93 -13.79 -1.92
CA ASP A 190 12.00 -14.08 -0.48
C ASP A 190 12.03 -15.59 -0.20
N ALA A 191 11.21 -16.38 -0.90
CA ALA A 191 11.18 -17.83 -0.74
C ALA A 191 12.49 -18.51 -1.17
N GLU A 192 13.06 -18.06 -2.30
CA GLU A 192 14.35 -18.54 -2.81
C GLU A 192 15.50 -18.17 -1.87
N ALA A 193 15.52 -16.93 -1.36
CA ALA A 193 16.54 -16.47 -0.41
C ALA A 193 16.49 -17.22 0.93
N GLU A 194 15.31 -17.67 1.35
CA GLU A 194 15.09 -18.43 2.59
C GLU A 194 15.17 -19.95 2.42
N GLY A 195 15.28 -20.45 1.18
CA GLY A 195 15.28 -21.89 0.89
C GLY A 195 13.98 -22.59 1.28
N ARG A 196 12.84 -21.89 1.16
CA ARG A 196 11.49 -22.42 1.47
C ARG A 196 10.62 -22.54 0.23
N ASP A 197 9.57 -23.35 0.35
CA ASP A 197 8.53 -23.38 -0.68
C ASP A 197 7.79 -22.04 -0.74
N MET A 198 7.52 -21.59 -1.97
CA MET A 198 6.74 -20.39 -2.21
C MET A 198 5.30 -20.60 -1.75
N SER A 199 4.76 -19.62 -1.02
CA SER A 199 3.34 -19.54 -0.71
C SER A 199 2.97 -18.08 -0.46
N PHE A 200 1.74 -17.68 -0.73
CA PHE A 200 1.34 -16.29 -0.56
C PHE A 200 -0.02 -16.18 0.10
N LYS A 201 -0.23 -15.10 0.85
CA LYS A 201 -1.47 -14.87 1.58
C LYS A 201 -2.42 -14.02 0.75
N LEU A 202 -3.63 -14.52 0.58
CA LEU A 202 -4.77 -13.77 0.09
C LEU A 202 -5.62 -13.36 1.29
N VAL A 203 -5.83 -12.05 1.44
CA VAL A 203 -6.70 -11.51 2.47
C VAL A 203 -8.04 -11.16 1.85
N LEU A 204 -9.13 -11.55 2.52
CA LEU A 204 -10.50 -11.20 2.17
C LEU A 204 -11.11 -10.45 3.35
N ASN A 205 -11.46 -9.19 3.16
CA ASN A 205 -12.32 -8.46 4.09
C ASN A 205 -13.70 -8.28 3.43
N VAL A 206 -14.78 -8.35 4.21
CA VAL A 206 -16.12 -8.10 3.68
C VAL A 206 -16.16 -6.74 3.00
N TRP A 207 -16.75 -6.68 1.81
CA TRP A 207 -16.91 -5.43 1.10
C TRP A 207 -17.90 -4.53 1.83
N ARG A 208 -17.55 -3.25 1.94
CA ARG A 208 -18.31 -2.23 2.63
C ARG A 208 -18.58 -1.07 1.69
N ASP A 209 -19.81 -1.00 1.19
CA ASP A 209 -20.27 0.09 0.31
C ASP A 209 -20.33 1.45 1.04
N ASP A 210 -20.29 1.44 2.37
CA ASP A 210 -20.27 2.64 3.22
C ASP A 210 -18.87 3.19 3.51
N MET A 211 -17.81 2.54 3.02
CA MET A 211 -16.44 3.05 3.15
C MET A 211 -16.23 4.25 2.23
N ASN A 212 -16.23 5.45 2.81
CA ASN A 212 -16.06 6.69 2.06
C ASN A 212 -14.58 7.07 1.90
N THR A 213 -14.04 6.86 0.71
CA THR A 213 -12.64 7.18 0.36
C THR A 213 -12.31 8.67 0.44
N SER A 214 -13.29 9.58 0.40
CA SER A 214 -13.03 11.02 0.60
C SER A 214 -12.67 11.39 2.04
N ARG A 215 -12.77 10.41 2.94
CA ARG A 215 -12.44 10.53 4.37
C ARG A 215 -11.29 9.60 4.75
N GLU A 216 -10.54 9.12 3.76
CA GLU A 216 -9.30 8.39 3.93
C GLU A 216 -8.12 9.37 3.99
N PHE A 217 -7.25 9.20 4.98
CA PHE A 217 -6.08 10.04 5.20
C PHE A 217 -4.83 9.19 5.36
N ARG A 218 -3.71 9.67 4.83
CA ARG A 218 -2.40 9.10 5.08
C ARG A 218 -1.68 9.85 6.20
N VAL A 219 -1.20 9.12 7.19
CA VAL A 219 -0.39 9.62 8.29
C VAL A 219 1.07 9.21 8.08
N PHE A 220 1.98 10.15 8.26
CA PHE A 220 3.43 9.94 8.10
C PHE A 220 4.08 9.87 9.49
N VAL A 221 4.75 8.76 9.79
CA VAL A 221 5.49 8.57 11.05
C VAL A 221 6.97 8.56 10.75
N PRO A 222 7.70 9.67 11.01
CA PRO A 222 9.11 9.76 10.71
C PRO A 222 9.96 8.82 11.57
N PRO A 223 11.16 8.43 11.12
CA PRO A 223 12.05 7.60 11.90
C PRO A 223 12.54 8.38 13.15
N PRO A 224 12.62 7.74 14.33
CA PRO A 224 13.02 8.41 15.58
C PRO A 224 14.38 9.13 15.53
N GLY A 225 15.29 8.70 14.67
CA GLY A 225 16.62 9.29 14.53
C GLY A 225 16.73 10.45 13.55
N ALA A 226 15.69 10.75 12.76
CA ALA A 226 15.69 11.96 11.91
C ALA A 226 15.54 13.22 12.77
N THR A 227 14.74 13.14 13.85
CA THR A 227 14.49 14.24 14.79
C THR A 227 15.66 14.38 15.78
N SER A 228 16.81 14.87 15.34
CA SER A 228 17.95 15.17 16.23
C SER A 228 17.81 16.50 16.98
N THR A 229 16.66 17.18 16.88
CA THR A 229 16.38 18.43 17.58
C THR A 229 14.98 18.43 18.21
N THR A 230 14.93 18.82 19.49
CA THR A 230 13.75 19.12 20.33
C THR A 230 12.99 17.94 20.95
N SER A 231 13.63 17.34 21.96
CA SER A 231 12.92 16.88 23.16
C SER A 231 12.14 18.06 23.75
N ASP A 232 10.80 18.01 23.72
CA ASP A 232 9.90 18.54 24.78
C ASP A 232 8.40 18.53 24.40
N ALA A 233 7.99 18.00 23.24
CA ALA A 233 6.58 17.76 22.97
C ALA A 233 6.12 16.43 23.60
N THR A 234 5.78 16.48 24.88
CA THR A 234 4.98 15.46 25.58
C THR A 234 3.56 15.42 24.98
N MET A 235 3.37 14.68 23.89
CA MET A 235 2.05 14.13 23.61
C MET A 235 1.87 12.86 24.45
N ASP A 236 0.75 12.83 25.16
CA ASP A 236 0.22 11.75 25.98
C ASP A 236 -0.19 10.52 25.14
N VAL A 237 0.77 10.01 24.36
CA VAL A 237 0.70 8.74 23.61
C VAL A 237 1.79 7.79 24.09
N ALA A 238 2.32 8.02 25.29
CA ALA A 238 3.54 7.43 25.83
C ALA A 238 3.58 5.89 25.69
N GLY A 239 2.44 5.19 25.78
CA GLY A 239 2.39 3.74 25.60
C GLY A 239 2.58 3.24 24.16
N VAL A 240 2.16 4.01 23.16
CA VAL A 240 2.29 3.64 21.73
C VAL A 240 3.61 4.16 21.19
N ALA A 241 3.98 5.41 21.50
CA ALA A 241 5.25 5.99 21.07
C ALA A 241 6.47 5.18 21.60
N GLN A 242 6.41 4.70 22.86
CA GLN A 242 7.47 3.87 23.42
C GLN A 242 7.59 2.50 22.72
N ARG A 243 6.46 1.87 22.37
CA ARG A 243 6.47 0.61 21.60
C ARG A 243 6.89 0.81 20.15
N LEU A 244 6.61 1.97 19.56
CA LEU A 244 7.06 2.34 18.22
C LEU A 244 8.55 2.73 18.20
N GLN A 245 9.13 3.19 19.30
CA GLN A 245 10.57 3.40 19.42
C GLN A 245 11.37 2.08 19.37
N ASP A 246 10.77 0.97 19.82
CA ASP A 246 11.36 -0.38 19.67
C ASP A 246 11.40 -0.83 18.20
N PHE A 247 10.43 -0.36 17.41
CA PHE A 247 10.42 -0.49 15.97
C PHE A 247 11.40 0.55 15.40
N LYS A 248 12.64 0.15 15.14
CA LYS A 248 13.64 0.94 14.39
C LYS A 248 13.24 1.19 12.90
N ILE A 249 11.94 1.20 12.60
CA ILE A 249 11.36 1.33 11.28
C ILE A 249 10.40 2.53 11.28
N SER A 250 10.48 3.34 10.24
CA SER A 250 9.49 4.38 9.94
C SER A 250 8.37 3.77 9.09
N PHE A 251 7.18 4.34 9.17
CA PHE A 251 6.04 3.85 8.38
C PHE A 251 5.08 4.97 8.05
N THR A 252 4.26 4.74 7.04
CA THR A 252 3.04 5.50 6.85
C THR A 252 1.86 4.57 7.13
N PHE A 253 0.73 5.14 7.50
CA PHE A 253 -0.49 4.35 7.65
C PHE A 253 -1.69 5.14 7.16
N ASP A 254 -2.61 4.42 6.55
CA ASP A 254 -3.86 4.96 6.03
C ASP A 254 -4.96 4.75 7.06
N VAL A 255 -5.79 5.78 7.27
CA VAL A 255 -6.92 5.74 8.19
C VAL A 255 -8.18 6.25 7.51
N ALA A 256 -9.33 5.71 7.90
CA ALA A 256 -10.64 6.17 7.45
C ALA A 256 -11.42 6.82 8.60
N LEU A 257 -11.81 8.09 8.44
CA LEU A 257 -12.62 8.83 9.40
C LEU A 257 -14.11 8.54 9.17
N GLN A 258 -14.76 7.98 10.19
CA GLN A 258 -16.18 7.61 10.18
C GLN A 258 -17.08 8.79 10.54
N GLN A 259 -18.39 8.67 10.24
CA GLN A 259 -19.37 9.76 10.46
C GLN A 259 -19.54 10.12 11.94
N ASP A 260 -19.40 9.14 12.83
CA ASP A 260 -19.41 9.30 14.28
C ASP A 260 -18.11 9.88 14.85
N GLY A 261 -17.13 10.19 14.00
CA GLY A 261 -15.82 10.70 14.39
C GLY A 261 -14.81 9.61 14.77
N SER A 262 -15.19 8.33 14.75
CA SER A 262 -14.26 7.23 14.98
C SER A 262 -13.25 7.10 13.83
N VAL A 263 -12.07 6.58 14.13
CA VAL A 263 -10.96 6.41 13.18
C VAL A 263 -10.66 4.92 13.03
N GLN A 264 -10.64 4.45 11.80
CA GLN A 264 -10.34 3.06 11.47
C GLN A 264 -8.99 2.97 10.78
N LEU A 265 -8.15 2.02 11.18
CA LEU A 265 -6.90 1.73 10.48
C LEU A 265 -7.22 0.99 9.17
N VAL A 266 -6.61 1.40 8.06
CA VAL A 266 -6.83 0.82 6.73
C VAL A 266 -5.67 -0.06 6.32
N GLU A 267 -4.45 0.49 6.28
CA GLU A 267 -3.22 -0.24 5.97
C GLU A 267 -1.98 0.48 6.50
N LEU A 268 -0.85 -0.22 6.54
CA LEU A 268 0.48 0.36 6.76
C LEU A 268 1.28 0.24 5.45
N ASN A 269 2.11 1.23 5.18
CA ASN A 269 3.02 1.22 4.04
C ASN A 269 4.44 1.61 4.48
N PRO A 270 5.47 1.25 3.68
CA PRO A 270 6.80 1.77 3.88
C PRO A 270 6.84 3.30 3.92
N PHE A 271 7.86 3.85 4.57
CA PHE A 271 8.09 5.29 4.65
C PHE A 271 9.34 5.69 3.85
N GLY A 272 9.32 6.91 3.32
CA GLY A 272 10.51 7.60 2.85
C GLY A 272 10.49 7.94 1.37
N ALA A 273 11.28 8.96 1.02
CA ALA A 273 11.38 9.53 -0.33
C ALA A 273 11.85 8.53 -1.38
N THR A 274 12.73 7.61 -0.99
CA THR A 274 13.31 6.56 -1.84
C THR A 274 12.43 5.31 -1.91
N SER A 275 11.34 5.26 -1.15
CA SER A 275 10.40 4.13 -1.15
C SER A 275 9.36 4.27 -2.28
N GLY A 276 8.58 3.22 -2.50
CA GLY A 276 7.39 3.27 -3.37
C GLY A 276 6.20 4.02 -2.75
N CYS A 277 6.33 4.61 -1.56
CA CYS A 277 5.23 5.29 -0.89
C CYS A 277 4.93 6.65 -1.53
N GLY A 278 3.71 6.83 -2.03
CA GLY A 278 3.22 8.12 -2.47
C GLY A 278 3.03 9.11 -1.30
N PRO A 279 3.50 10.37 -1.41
CA PRO A 279 3.32 11.41 -0.40
C PRO A 279 1.94 12.10 -0.46
N CYS A 280 1.03 11.63 -1.33
CA CYS A 280 -0.31 12.19 -1.51
C CYS A 280 -0.29 13.69 -1.86
N LEU A 281 -0.73 14.55 -0.95
CA LEU A 281 -0.78 16.01 -1.15
C LEU A 281 0.53 16.72 -0.82
N PHE A 282 1.55 15.97 -0.43
CA PHE A 282 2.89 16.47 -0.17
C PHE A 282 3.85 16.03 -1.28
N ASN A 283 5.07 16.54 -1.22
CA ASN A 283 6.19 16.14 -2.06
C ASN A 283 7.37 15.79 -1.13
N TRP A 284 8.00 14.63 -1.34
CA TRP A 284 9.03 14.14 -0.44
C TRP A 284 10.26 15.04 -0.33
N VAL A 285 10.63 15.76 -1.39
CA VAL A 285 11.79 16.66 -1.39
C VAL A 285 11.39 18.02 -0.84
N ARG A 286 10.35 18.64 -1.40
CA ARG A 286 9.90 19.98 -0.99
C ARG A 286 9.44 20.01 0.47
N ASP A 287 8.67 19.00 0.87
CA ASP A 287 8.07 18.91 2.20
C ASP A 287 8.86 17.95 3.11
N GLY A 288 10.06 17.53 2.69
CA GLY A 288 10.86 16.48 3.32
C GLY A 288 11.19 16.77 4.78
N LYS A 289 11.58 18.00 5.12
CA LYS A 289 11.84 18.37 6.52
C LYS A 289 10.64 18.12 7.42
N MET A 290 9.46 18.56 7.02
CA MET A 290 8.21 18.28 7.73
C MET A 290 7.89 16.78 7.78
N LEU A 291 7.95 16.08 6.65
CA LEU A 291 7.62 14.65 6.58
C LEU A 291 8.56 13.79 7.43
N TYR A 292 9.82 14.19 7.60
CA TYR A 292 10.83 13.55 8.43
C TYR A 292 10.90 14.10 9.86
N GLY A 293 9.95 14.95 10.27
CA GLY A 293 9.83 15.45 11.65
C GLY A 293 10.82 16.55 12.03
N LEU A 294 11.53 17.15 11.06
CA LEU A 294 12.44 18.28 11.27
C LEU A 294 11.70 19.63 11.37
N ASP A 295 10.48 19.71 10.83
CA ASP A 295 9.59 20.86 10.92
C ASP A 295 8.22 20.47 11.51
N GLU A 296 7.39 21.45 11.89
CA GLU A 296 6.05 21.22 12.43
C GLU A 296 5.13 20.44 11.46
N ALA A 297 4.39 19.47 12.00
CA ALA A 297 3.42 18.68 11.25
C ALA A 297 2.26 19.54 10.69
N LYS A 298 1.90 19.25 9.44
CA LYS A 298 0.79 19.90 8.74
C LYS A 298 -0.26 18.87 8.32
N PHE A 299 -1.50 19.34 8.22
CA PHE A 299 -2.63 18.56 7.72
C PHE A 299 -3.10 19.14 6.39
N ALA A 300 -2.97 18.38 5.30
CA ALA A 300 -3.37 18.82 3.97
C ALA A 300 -4.67 18.17 3.53
N VAL A 301 -5.58 18.96 2.95
CA VAL A 301 -6.83 18.50 2.37
C VAL A 301 -7.11 19.21 1.05
N THR A 302 -7.79 18.51 0.16
CA THR A 302 -8.32 19.15 -1.05
C THR A 302 -9.63 19.86 -0.74
N VAL A 303 -9.83 21.00 -1.38
CA VAL A 303 -11.09 21.75 -1.37
C VAL A 303 -11.58 21.92 -2.81
N ALA A 304 -12.89 21.92 -2.98
CA ALA A 304 -13.54 22.12 -4.28
C ALA A 304 -13.21 23.50 -4.87
#